data_AF-A0A357L0R9-F1
#
_entry.id   AF-A0A357L0R9-F1
#
_cell.length_a   1.000
_cell.length_b   1.000
_cell.length_c   1.000
_cell.angle_alpha   90.00
_cell.angle_beta   90.00
_cell.angle_gamma   90.00
#
_symmetry.space_group_name_H-M   'P 1'
#
loop_
_entity.id
_entity.type
_entity.pdbx_description
1 polymer ?
#
loop_
_entity_poly.entity_id
_entity_poly.type
_entity_poly.pdbx_seq_one_letter_code
_entity_poly.pdbx_strand_id
1 'polypeptide(L)'
;MLAILELLAVVIFGLIAFNIWRTYASPGRALPQENRPALSPGRQAAEAIGAFDNVRAELKARYPSIFSMLGGYMNAHTIAEAGGVESAVRQMIDDWAPRREDAARELTRLLAENDSEEEVRAIIAAACDLDLGEDGYRAWVAWLLSKLSA
;
A
#
# COMPACT_ATOMS: atom_id res chain seq x y z
N MET A 1 6.74 8.80 21.43
CA MET A 1 7.69 9.15 20.35
C MET A 1 8.82 8.11 20.16
N LEU A 2 9.09 7.23 21.13
CA LEU A 2 10.02 6.09 20.98
C LEU A 2 9.46 4.90 20.17
N ALA A 3 8.14 4.66 20.21
CA ALA A 3 7.54 3.45 19.62
C ALA A 3 7.64 3.36 18.09
N ILE A 4 7.65 4.48 17.36
CA ILE A 4 7.72 4.49 15.88
C ILE A 4 9.13 4.08 15.41
N LEU A 5 10.17 4.49 16.14
CA LEU A 5 11.56 4.13 15.85
C LEU A 5 11.83 2.63 16.09
N GLU A 6 11.23 2.06 17.13
CA GLU A 6 11.33 0.63 17.43
C GLU A 6 10.58 -0.22 16.38
N LEU A 7 9.40 0.23 15.94
CA LEU A 7 8.62 -0.48 14.93
C LEU A 7 9.32 -0.49 13.56
N LEU A 8 9.96 0.62 13.20
CA LEU A 8 10.78 0.73 11.98
C LEU A 8 12.02 -0.17 12.05
N ALA A 9 12.65 -0.28 13.22
CA ALA A 9 13.79 -1.19 13.44
C ALA A 9 13.37 -2.67 13.30
N VAL A 10 12.20 -3.06 13.79
CA VAL A 10 11.68 -4.44 13.69
C VAL A 10 11.35 -4.81 12.25
N VAL A 11 10.78 -3.90 11.46
CA VAL A 11 10.49 -4.13 10.04
C VAL A 11 11.78 -4.28 9.24
N ILE A 12 12.79 -3.43 9.49
CA ILE A 12 14.10 -3.53 8.82
C ILE A 12 14.82 -4.82 9.20
N PHE A 13 14.83 -5.21 10.48
CA PHE A 13 15.44 -6.47 10.91
C PHE A 13 14.71 -7.69 10.35
N GLY A 14 13.38 -7.66 10.26
CA GLY A 14 12.58 -8.71 9.64
C GLY A 14 12.90 -8.91 8.17
N LEU A 15 13.06 -7.83 7.42
CA LEU A 15 13.44 -7.87 5.99
C LEU A 15 14.86 -8.40 5.78
N ILE A 16 15.82 -8.01 6.62
CA ILE A 16 17.21 -8.52 6.56
C ILE A 16 17.24 -10.01 6.89
N ALA A 17 16.56 -10.44 7.95
CA ALA A 17 16.51 -11.86 8.35
C ALA A 17 15.82 -12.74 7.29
N PHE A 18 14.74 -12.25 6.68
CA PHE A 18 14.03 -12.95 5.60
C PHE A 18 14.90 -13.13 4.35
N ASN A 19 15.68 -12.10 3.98
CA ASN A 19 16.57 -12.16 2.82
C ASN A 19 17.76 -13.11 3.05
N ILE A 20 18.32 -13.13 4.26
CA ILE A 20 19.38 -14.08 4.65
C ILE A 20 18.83 -15.51 4.64
N TRP A 21 17.66 -15.76 5.23
CA TRP A 21 17.04 -17.09 5.27
C TRP A 21 16.75 -17.63 3.86
N ARG A 22 16.24 -16.79 2.95
CA ARG A 22 16.03 -17.17 1.53
C ARG A 22 17.33 -17.52 0.81
N THR A 23 18.45 -16.90 1.20
CA THR A 23 19.77 -17.16 0.62
C THR A 23 20.36 -18.50 1.07
N TYR A 24 20.08 -18.93 2.31
CA TYR A 24 20.55 -20.23 2.84
C TYR A 24 19.64 -21.41 2.44
N ALA A 25 18.38 -21.17 2.09
CA ALA A 25 17.40 -22.22 1.78
C ALA A 25 17.46 -22.75 0.32
N SER A 26 18.38 -22.27 -0.51
CA SER A 26 18.47 -22.65 -1.93
C SER A 26 19.73 -23.49 -2.21
N PRO A 27 19.66 -24.84 -2.26
CA PRO A 27 20.78 -25.68 -2.65
C PRO A 27 20.80 -25.78 -4.18
N GLY A 28 21.42 -24.79 -4.85
CA GLY A 28 21.45 -24.78 -6.31
C GLY A 28 22.43 -23.79 -6.90
N ARG A 29 23.67 -24.24 -7.11
CA ARG A 29 24.66 -23.68 -8.05
C ARG A 29 25.10 -22.24 -7.76
N ALA A 30 26.11 -22.12 -6.89
CA ALA A 30 26.94 -20.93 -6.80
C ALA A 30 27.64 -20.69 -8.15
N LEU A 31 27.13 -19.73 -8.93
CA LEU A 31 27.94 -19.05 -9.94
C LEU A 31 28.92 -18.11 -9.23
N PRO A 32 30.12 -17.87 -9.78
CA PRO A 32 31.12 -17.03 -9.13
C PRO A 32 30.53 -15.64 -8.90
N GLN A 33 30.53 -15.18 -7.64
CA GLN A 33 30.25 -13.79 -7.30
C GLN A 33 31.34 -12.91 -7.93
N GLU A 34 31.12 -12.51 -9.17
CA GLU A 34 31.85 -11.41 -9.78
C GLU A 34 31.43 -10.13 -9.04
N ASN A 35 32.38 -9.60 -8.25
CA ASN A 35 32.46 -8.27 -7.65
C ASN A 35 31.30 -7.31 -8.01
N ARG A 36 30.14 -7.45 -7.37
CA ARG A 36 29.25 -6.31 -7.21
C ARG A 36 29.80 -5.49 -6.04
N PRO A 37 30.30 -4.27 -6.24
CA PRO A 37 30.75 -3.45 -5.13
C PRO A 37 29.58 -3.30 -4.16
N ALA A 38 29.81 -3.63 -2.88
CA ALA A 38 28.82 -3.43 -1.84
C ALA A 38 28.31 -1.99 -1.93
N LEU A 39 27.05 -1.81 -2.34
CA LEU A 39 26.46 -0.50 -2.51
C LEU A 39 26.51 0.21 -1.16
N SER A 40 26.91 1.49 -1.14
CA SER A 40 26.86 2.26 0.10
C SER A 40 25.43 2.28 0.65
N PRO A 41 25.21 2.34 1.98
CA PRO A 41 23.87 2.32 2.58
C PRO A 41 22.92 3.36 1.97
N GLY A 42 23.44 4.54 1.59
CA GLY A 42 22.66 5.57 0.89
C GLY A 42 22.23 5.17 -0.53
N ARG A 43 23.06 4.42 -1.28
CA ARG A 43 22.66 3.88 -2.59
C ARG A 43 21.62 2.77 -2.46
N GLN A 44 21.76 1.91 -1.46
CA GLN A 44 20.76 0.87 -1.19
C GLN A 44 19.40 1.47 -0.82
N ALA A 45 19.39 2.52 0.02
CA ALA A 45 18.18 3.25 0.35
C ALA A 45 17.55 3.94 -0.87
N ALA A 46 18.36 4.59 -1.71
CA ALA A 46 17.88 5.24 -2.93
C ALA A 46 17.29 4.23 -3.94
N GLU A 47 17.93 3.07 -4.13
CA GLU A 47 17.40 2.01 -4.98
C GLU A 47 16.10 1.42 -4.44
N ALA A 48 16.00 1.23 -3.12
CA ALA A 48 14.78 0.74 -2.48
C ALA A 48 13.62 1.74 -2.62
N ILE A 49 13.89 3.03 -2.43
CA ILE A 49 12.90 4.11 -2.65
C ILE A 49 12.47 4.13 -4.13
N GLY A 50 13.42 4.08 -5.05
CA GLY A 50 13.12 4.05 -6.49
C GLY A 50 12.28 2.83 -6.90
N ALA A 51 12.56 1.65 -6.34
CA ALA A 51 11.76 0.45 -6.56
C ALA A 51 10.33 0.61 -6.02
N PHE A 52 10.18 1.20 -4.83
CA PHE A 52 8.88 1.48 -4.24
C PHE A 52 8.06 2.48 -5.08
N ASP A 53 8.68 3.57 -5.54
CA ASP A 53 8.02 4.58 -6.38
C ASP A 53 7.55 3.98 -7.71
N ASN A 54 8.34 3.07 -8.30
CA ASN A 54 7.94 2.34 -9.51
C ASN A 54 6.73 1.45 -9.28
N VAL A 55 6.72 0.65 -8.20
CA VAL A 55 5.58 -0.21 -7.84
C VAL A 55 4.33 0.64 -7.59
N ARG A 56 4.48 1.76 -6.87
CA ARG A 56 3.37 2.68 -6.62
C ARG A 56 2.83 3.29 -7.91
N ALA A 57 3.71 3.67 -8.84
CA ALA A 57 3.31 4.19 -10.15
C ALA A 57 2.56 3.13 -10.98
N GLU A 58 3.02 1.88 -10.95
CA GLU A 58 2.34 0.75 -11.60
C GLU A 58 0.96 0.51 -11.00
N LEU A 59 0.85 0.47 -9.66
CA LEU A 59 -0.43 0.33 -8.96
C LEU A 59 -1.38 1.49 -9.26
N LYS A 60 -0.87 2.72 -9.32
CA LYS A 60 -1.67 3.90 -9.70
C LYS A 60 -2.15 3.82 -11.15
N ALA A 61 -1.34 3.30 -12.07
CA ALA A 61 -1.74 3.08 -13.45
C ALA A 61 -2.80 1.98 -13.58
N ARG A 62 -2.70 0.93 -12.75
CA ARG A 62 -3.66 -0.17 -12.70
C ARG A 62 -4.98 0.25 -12.04
N TYR A 63 -4.93 1.00 -10.94
CA TYR A 63 -6.06 1.44 -10.13
C TYR A 63 -6.15 2.98 -10.04
N PRO A 64 -6.37 3.70 -11.15
CA PRO A 64 -6.36 5.16 -11.16
C PRO A 64 -7.51 5.81 -10.38
N SER A 65 -8.70 5.19 -10.37
CA SER A 65 -9.87 5.72 -9.67
C SER A 65 -9.68 5.65 -8.16
N ILE A 66 -9.21 4.50 -7.66
CA ILE A 66 -8.93 4.27 -6.24
C ILE A 66 -7.82 5.21 -5.76
N PHE A 67 -6.73 5.36 -6.51
CA PHE A 67 -5.65 6.29 -6.14
C PHE A 67 -6.10 7.75 -6.12
N SER A 68 -6.96 8.15 -7.06
CA SER A 68 -7.50 9.51 -7.08
C SER A 68 -8.50 9.74 -5.95
N MET A 69 -9.33 8.75 -5.65
CA MET A 69 -10.37 8.81 -4.62
C MET A 69 -9.76 8.76 -3.23
N LEU A 70 -9.02 7.72 -2.91
CA LEU A 70 -8.46 7.56 -1.57
C LEU A 70 -7.33 8.54 -1.32
N GLY A 71 -6.45 8.74 -2.30
CA GLY A 71 -5.33 9.68 -2.18
C GLY A 71 -5.76 11.15 -2.12
N GLY A 72 -7.02 11.47 -2.43
CA GLY A 72 -7.57 12.82 -2.29
C GLY A 72 -8.16 13.11 -0.91
N TYR A 73 -8.61 12.09 -0.18
CA TYR A 73 -9.48 12.26 1.01
C TYR A 73 -8.99 11.51 2.25
N MET A 74 -8.25 10.42 2.08
CA MET A 74 -7.90 9.48 3.15
C MET A 74 -6.45 9.64 3.63
N ASN A 75 -5.88 10.84 3.47
CA ASN A 75 -4.56 11.17 4.03
C ASN A 75 -4.72 11.84 5.39
N ALA A 76 -3.69 11.75 6.23
CA ALA A 76 -3.77 12.23 7.62
C ALA A 76 -4.17 13.71 7.73
N HIS A 77 -3.65 14.57 6.85
CA HIS A 77 -3.98 16.00 6.83
C HIS A 77 -5.43 16.25 6.39
N THR A 78 -5.89 15.59 5.32
CA THR A 78 -7.25 15.75 4.80
C THR A 78 -8.30 15.23 5.78
N ILE A 79 -8.01 14.09 6.43
CA ILE A 79 -8.86 13.53 7.49
C ILE A 79 -9.00 14.53 8.65
N ALA A 80 -7.89 15.15 9.06
CA ALA A 80 -7.91 16.15 10.13
C ALA A 80 -8.71 17.40 9.74
N GLU A 81 -8.56 17.89 8.50
CA GLU A 81 -9.32 19.03 7.97
C GLU A 81 -10.83 18.76 7.89
N ALA A 82 -11.22 17.54 7.53
CA ALA A 82 -12.61 17.11 7.49
C ALA A 82 -13.23 16.92 8.90
N GLY A 83 -12.41 16.94 9.96
CA GLY A 83 -12.86 16.69 11.34
C GLY A 83 -12.99 15.21 11.70
N GLY A 84 -12.33 14.31 10.96
CA GLY A 84 -12.26 12.88 11.23
C GLY A 84 -12.53 12.00 10.01
N VAL A 85 -12.27 10.70 10.18
CA VAL A 85 -12.38 9.68 9.12
C VAL A 85 -13.80 9.61 8.57
N GLU A 86 -14.82 9.64 9.42
CA GLU A 86 -16.22 9.54 9.01
C GLU A 86 -16.63 10.70 8.10
N SER A 87 -16.28 11.93 8.47
CA SER A 87 -16.55 13.12 7.66
C SER A 87 -15.80 13.08 6.33
N ALA A 88 -14.53 12.69 6.33
CA ALA A 88 -13.72 12.58 5.12
C ALA A 88 -14.30 11.55 4.15
N VAL A 89 -14.69 10.37 4.66
CA VAL A 89 -15.29 9.32 3.84
C VAL A 89 -16.65 9.73 3.28
N ARG A 90 -17.48 10.43 4.06
CA ARG A 90 -18.76 10.95 3.58
C ARG A 90 -18.55 11.95 2.44
N GLN A 91 -17.66 12.92 2.64
CA GLN A 91 -17.33 13.90 1.63
C GLN A 91 -16.77 13.23 0.36
N MET A 92 -15.89 12.25 0.52
CA MET A 92 -15.33 11.47 -0.58
C MET A 92 -16.42 10.78 -1.39
N ILE A 93 -17.37 10.10 -0.74
CA ILE A 93 -18.48 9.41 -1.42
C ILE A 93 -19.37 10.41 -2.17
N ASP A 94 -19.69 11.55 -1.54
CA ASP A 94 -20.52 12.60 -2.14
C ASP A 94 -19.84 13.20 -3.38
N ASP A 95 -18.54 13.51 -3.30
CA ASP A 95 -17.76 14.07 -4.41
C ASP A 95 -17.53 13.06 -5.54
N TRP A 96 -17.47 11.76 -5.22
CA TRP A 96 -17.32 10.67 -6.20
C TRP A 96 -18.63 10.15 -6.77
N ALA A 97 -19.79 10.59 -6.28
CA ALA A 97 -21.09 10.16 -6.79
C ALA A 97 -21.24 10.27 -8.32
N PRO A 98 -20.75 11.34 -9.00
CA PRO A 98 -20.84 11.45 -10.47
C PRO A 98 -19.99 10.42 -11.23
N ARG A 99 -19.00 9.79 -10.57
CA ARG A 99 -18.06 8.83 -11.15
C ARG A 99 -18.09 7.48 -10.42
N ARG A 100 -19.19 7.21 -9.70
CA ARG A 100 -19.32 6.04 -8.82
C ARG A 100 -19.14 4.71 -9.55
N GLU A 101 -19.56 4.62 -10.82
CA GLU A 101 -19.42 3.41 -11.62
C GLU A 101 -17.96 3.05 -11.90
N ASP A 102 -17.10 4.05 -12.15
CA ASP A 102 -15.68 3.83 -12.40
C ASP A 102 -14.98 3.34 -11.12
N ALA A 103 -15.25 4.01 -10.00
CA ALA A 103 -14.74 3.61 -8.70
C ALA A 103 -15.26 2.22 -8.28
N ALA A 104 -16.55 1.93 -8.43
CA ALA A 104 -17.15 0.65 -8.07
C ALA A 104 -16.59 -0.50 -8.92
N ARG A 105 -16.45 -0.31 -10.24
CA ARG A 105 -15.83 -1.29 -11.15
C ARG A 105 -14.40 -1.59 -10.73
N GLU A 106 -13.65 -0.56 -10.36
CA GLU A 106 -12.26 -0.69 -9.97
C GLU A 106 -12.09 -1.36 -8.60
N LEU A 107 -12.92 -1.03 -7.60
CA LEU A 107 -12.95 -1.70 -6.30
C LEU A 107 -13.34 -3.17 -6.44
N THR A 108 -14.31 -3.48 -7.32
CA THR A 108 -14.70 -4.85 -7.64
C THR A 108 -13.52 -5.62 -8.21
N ARG A 109 -12.81 -5.03 -9.18
CA ARG A 109 -11.61 -5.63 -9.77
C ARG A 109 -10.49 -5.80 -8.75
N LEU A 110 -10.26 -4.82 -7.87
CA LEU A 110 -9.27 -4.92 -6.80
C LEU A 110 -9.56 -6.14 -5.91
N LEU A 111 -10.80 -6.33 -5.47
CA LEU A 111 -11.19 -7.47 -4.63
C LEU A 111 -11.14 -8.82 -5.36
N ALA A 112 -11.36 -8.84 -6.67
CA ALA A 112 -11.35 -10.04 -7.48
C ALA A 112 -9.93 -10.47 -7.91
N GLU A 113 -9.00 -9.53 -8.06
CA GLU A 113 -7.62 -9.80 -8.47
C GLU A 113 -6.68 -10.06 -7.30
N ASN A 114 -7.11 -9.76 -6.07
CA ASN A 114 -6.31 -9.90 -4.87
C ASN A 114 -7.11 -10.71 -3.86
N ASP A 115 -6.63 -11.89 -3.47
CA ASP A 115 -7.38 -12.83 -2.63
C ASP A 115 -7.06 -12.66 -1.14
N SER A 116 -5.88 -12.13 -0.81
CA SER A 116 -5.43 -11.97 0.57
C SER A 116 -5.75 -10.59 1.16
N GLU A 117 -5.78 -10.51 2.49
CA GLU A 117 -5.89 -9.24 3.22
C GLU A 117 -4.64 -8.38 3.01
N GLU A 118 -3.47 -9.01 2.97
CA GLU A 118 -2.17 -8.33 2.85
C GLU A 118 -2.02 -7.61 1.50
N GLU A 119 -2.42 -8.25 0.39
CA GLU A 119 -2.39 -7.64 -0.94
C GLU A 119 -3.31 -6.42 -1.02
N VAL A 120 -4.54 -6.54 -0.52
CA VAL A 120 -5.51 -5.43 -0.51
C VAL A 120 -4.98 -4.30 0.37
N ARG A 121 -4.49 -4.61 1.57
CA ARG A 121 -3.85 -3.63 2.46
C ARG A 121 -2.69 -2.90 1.78
N ALA A 122 -1.80 -3.63 1.09
CA ALA A 122 -0.65 -3.04 0.41
C ALA A 122 -1.08 -2.04 -0.68
N ILE A 123 -2.14 -2.34 -1.44
CA ILE A 123 -2.66 -1.45 -2.47
C ILE A 123 -3.30 -0.20 -1.85
N ILE A 124 -4.13 -0.37 -0.81
CA ILE A 124 -4.78 0.76 -0.13
C ILE A 124 -3.75 1.67 0.55
N ALA A 125 -2.76 1.09 1.25
CA ALA A 125 -1.68 1.83 1.88
C ALA A 125 -0.76 2.57 0.88
N ALA A 126 -0.66 2.07 -0.36
CA ALA A 126 0.05 2.80 -1.42
C ALA A 126 -0.75 4.01 -1.96
N ALA A 127 -2.08 3.97 -1.79
CA ALA A 127 -3.00 5.01 -2.26
C ALA A 127 -3.23 6.12 -1.22
N CYS A 128 -3.27 5.80 0.08
CA CYS A 128 -3.57 6.76 1.15
C CYS A 128 -2.98 6.38 2.52
N ASP A 129 -3.11 7.27 3.51
CA ASP A 129 -2.60 7.07 4.88
C ASP A 129 -3.60 6.37 5.82
N LEU A 130 -4.69 5.78 5.29
CA LEU A 130 -5.71 5.13 6.12
C LEU A 130 -5.14 3.86 6.79
N ASP A 131 -5.16 3.84 8.11
CA ASP A 131 -4.82 2.68 8.93
C ASP A 131 -6.09 2.04 9.53
N LEU A 132 -6.35 0.79 9.18
CA LEU A 132 -7.47 -0.01 9.69
C LEU A 132 -7.00 -1.15 10.61
N GLY A 133 -5.70 -1.26 10.90
CA GLY A 133 -5.10 -2.40 11.61
C GLY A 133 -4.73 -3.56 10.69
N GLU A 134 -4.51 -4.75 11.27
CA GLU A 134 -4.04 -5.92 10.51
C GLU A 134 -5.14 -6.56 9.65
N ASP A 135 -6.39 -6.54 10.13
CA ASP A 135 -7.54 -7.14 9.46
C ASP A 135 -8.67 -6.09 9.36
N GLY A 136 -9.10 -5.76 8.14
CA GLY A 136 -10.22 -4.83 7.96
C GLY A 136 -10.27 -4.12 6.62
N TYR A 137 -9.19 -4.15 5.84
CA TYR A 137 -9.12 -3.53 4.53
C TYR A 137 -10.07 -4.18 3.53
N ARG A 138 -10.14 -5.51 3.44
CA ARG A 138 -11.08 -6.17 2.52
C ARG A 138 -12.53 -5.85 2.86
N ALA A 139 -12.87 -5.95 4.15
CA ALA A 139 -14.21 -5.63 4.64
C ALA A 139 -14.57 -4.16 4.39
N TRP A 140 -13.62 -3.25 4.62
CA TRP A 140 -13.81 -1.82 4.37
C TRP A 140 -13.95 -1.49 2.88
N VAL A 141 -13.16 -2.12 2.00
CA VAL A 141 -13.30 -1.98 0.54
C VAL A 141 -14.66 -2.52 0.07
N ALA A 142 -15.11 -3.67 0.59
CA ALA A 142 -16.43 -4.21 0.28
C ALA A 142 -17.56 -3.29 0.77
N TRP A 143 -17.40 -2.72 1.97
CA TRP A 143 -18.33 -1.71 2.48
C TRP A 143 -18.34 -0.46 1.61
N LEU A 144 -17.18 0.08 1.22
CA LEU A 144 -17.08 1.25 0.35
C LEU A 144 -17.72 0.99 -1.01
N LEU A 145 -17.47 -0.19 -1.59
CA LEU A 145 -18.13 -0.65 -2.81
C LEU A 145 -19.67 -0.64 -2.66
N SER A 146 -20.19 -1.10 -1.51
CA SER A 146 -21.63 -1.07 -1.24
C SER A 146 -22.22 0.35 -1.20
N LYS A 147 -21.42 1.35 -0.80
CA LYS A 147 -21.84 2.76 -0.77
C LYS A 147 -21.82 3.42 -2.13
N LEU A 148 -20.88 3.04 -2.98
CA LEU A 148 -20.75 3.58 -4.34
C LEU A 148 -21.66 2.87 -5.36
N SER A 149 -22.12 1.66 -5.05
CA SER A 149 -23.02 0.87 -5.91
C SER A 149 -24.51 1.11 -5.63
N ALA A 150 -24.82 1.94 -4.63
CA ALA A 150 -26.18 2.39 -4.30
C ALA A 150 -26.56 3.63 -5.13
#